data_AF-A0A8J7AF17-F1
#
_entry.id   AF-A0A8J7AF17-F1
#
_cell.length_a   1.000
_cell.length_b   1.000
_cell.length_c   1.000
_cell.angle_alpha   90.00
_cell.angle_beta   90.00
_cell.angle_gamma   90.00
#
_symmetry.space_group_name_H-M   'P 1'
#
loop_
_entity.id
_entity.type
_entity.pdbx_description
1 polymer ?
#
loop_
_entity_poly.entity_id
_entity_poly.type
_entity_poly.pdbx_seq_one_letter_code
_entity_poly.pdbx_strand_id
1 'polypeptide(L)'
;MTIALNPSKITGDYFRNRDYAVTAAEVANELRHTVQERDAIAGSPSPEVRCLRAAGLLPLVVPKAYGGTGASWSEAMDIVKALAKTDSSAAQLYGYHLLLSVVPHLIGTAEQTVRYYRDTAQHNHFWANAINTRDLRLTLEADGDGFRASGVKTFCTGAVVADRMICAATQPGNPLPVMFVLPSDRPGLTYNHDWDTLGQRRTASGSFTFESVRVEPAELLGPPPNLESAFPTGLGIGGMLVQSAIFQGIAEGALAAAQAYTRTQARPWETAAVETAAEDPYLLRRYGELWAQLQGAIALTQG
;
A
#
# COMPACT_ATOMS: atom_id res chain seq x y z
N MET A 1 15.40 19.44 -11.68
CA MET A 1 16.01 20.24 -10.59
C MET A 1 15.67 19.51 -9.29
N THR A 2 16.59 18.67 -8.81
CA THR A 2 16.36 17.75 -7.70
C THR A 2 16.24 18.55 -6.40
N ILE A 3 15.06 18.59 -5.79
CA ILE A 3 14.91 19.13 -4.44
C ILE A 3 15.48 18.08 -3.48
N ALA A 4 16.74 18.26 -3.09
CA ALA A 4 17.34 17.49 -2.03
C ALA A 4 16.67 17.87 -0.69
N LEU A 5 15.73 17.04 -0.24
CA LEU A 5 15.16 17.19 1.10
C LEU A 5 16.21 16.75 2.13
N ASN A 6 16.63 17.70 2.97
CA ASN A 6 17.65 17.51 3.98
C ASN A 6 17.11 16.64 5.14
N PRO A 7 17.67 15.44 5.39
CA PRO A 7 17.18 14.53 6.43
C PRO A 7 17.33 15.06 7.86
N SER A 8 18.12 16.11 8.10
CA SER A 8 18.34 16.67 9.44
C SER A 8 17.23 17.62 9.94
N LYS A 9 16.15 17.81 9.18
CA LYS A 9 15.02 18.71 9.54
C LYS A 9 13.73 17.98 9.96
N ILE A 10 13.77 16.67 10.13
CA ILE A 10 12.63 15.90 10.66
C ILE A 10 12.57 16.09 12.18
N THR A 11 12.16 17.28 12.62
CA THR A 11 11.78 17.57 14.01
C THR A 11 10.28 17.84 14.05
N GLY A 12 9.60 17.54 15.16
CA GLY A 12 8.13 17.46 15.29
C GLY A 12 7.28 18.66 14.85
N ASP A 13 7.86 19.80 14.48
CA ASP A 13 7.16 20.92 13.84
C ASP A 13 6.96 20.75 12.31
N TYR A 14 7.66 19.81 11.64
CA TYR A 14 7.58 19.60 10.18
C TYR A 14 6.18 19.15 9.71
N PHE A 15 5.39 18.52 10.60
CA PHE A 15 4.08 17.95 10.28
C PHE A 15 2.89 18.87 10.59
N ARG A 16 3.10 20.02 11.24
CA ARG A 16 2.00 20.85 11.76
C ARG A 16 1.24 21.66 10.70
N ASN A 17 1.78 21.83 9.49
CA ASN A 17 1.27 22.79 8.49
C ASN A 17 1.24 22.30 7.02
N ARG A 18 1.42 21.01 6.73
CA ARG A 18 1.33 20.51 5.34
C ARG A 18 -0.09 20.09 5.01
N ASP A 19 -0.62 20.64 3.92
CA ASP A 19 -1.74 20.04 3.19
C ASP A 19 -1.24 18.71 2.60
N TYR A 20 -1.73 17.58 3.12
CA TYR A 20 -1.31 16.26 2.65
C TYR A 20 -1.71 16.01 1.19
N ALA A 21 -2.73 16.71 0.67
CA ALA A 21 -3.07 16.66 -0.74
C ALA A 21 -1.95 17.28 -1.60
N VAL A 22 -1.32 18.36 -1.16
CA VAL A 22 -0.14 18.94 -1.82
C VAL A 22 1.03 17.96 -1.79
N THR A 23 1.28 17.33 -0.65
CA THR A 23 2.36 16.32 -0.54
C THR A 23 2.12 15.11 -1.44
N ALA A 24 0.88 14.62 -1.49
CA ALA A 24 0.50 13.54 -2.39
C ALA A 24 0.67 13.92 -3.86
N ALA A 25 0.33 15.16 -4.22
CA ALA A 25 0.52 15.69 -5.56
C ALA A 25 2.01 15.82 -5.92
N GLU A 26 2.86 16.26 -4.99
CA GLU A 26 4.32 16.30 -5.16
C GLU A 26 4.88 14.90 -5.45
N VAL A 27 4.51 13.89 -4.64
CA VAL A 27 4.93 12.50 -4.83
C VAL A 27 4.41 11.95 -6.16
N ALA A 28 3.13 12.16 -6.47
CA ALA A 28 2.55 11.71 -7.72
C ALA A 28 3.25 12.36 -8.92
N ASN A 29 3.57 13.65 -8.86
CA ASN A 29 4.28 14.36 -9.92
C ASN A 29 5.71 13.81 -10.11
N GLU A 30 6.45 13.57 -9.03
CA GLU A 30 7.78 12.96 -9.09
C GLU A 30 7.75 11.59 -9.77
N LEU A 31 6.77 10.75 -9.39
CA LEU A 31 6.62 9.41 -9.95
C LEU A 31 6.13 9.44 -11.41
N ARG A 32 5.34 10.43 -11.80
CA ARG A 32 4.74 10.57 -13.14
C ARG A 32 5.77 10.52 -14.26
N HIS A 33 6.91 11.17 -14.07
CA HIS A 33 7.93 11.31 -15.11
C HIS A 33 8.55 9.98 -15.56
N THR A 34 8.51 8.96 -14.69
CA THR A 34 9.15 7.66 -14.92
C THR A 34 8.17 6.50 -14.91
N VAL A 35 6.86 6.75 -14.74
CA VAL A 35 5.88 5.68 -14.48
C VAL A 35 5.76 4.67 -15.62
N GLN A 36 5.80 5.12 -16.89
CA GLN A 36 5.71 4.23 -18.04
C GLN A 36 6.94 3.31 -18.15
N GLU A 37 8.13 3.86 -17.96
CA GLU A 37 9.39 3.10 -17.99
C GLU A 37 9.46 2.10 -16.82
N ARG A 38 9.11 2.54 -15.61
CA ARG A 38 9.07 1.68 -14.43
C ARG A 38 8.04 0.55 -14.60
N ASP A 39 6.83 0.85 -15.05
CA ASP A 39 5.80 -0.17 -15.28
C ASP A 39 6.25 -1.23 -16.31
N ALA A 40 6.85 -0.80 -17.42
CA ALA A 40 7.35 -1.71 -18.45
C ALA A 40 8.41 -2.68 -17.92
N ILE A 41 9.41 -2.16 -17.19
CA ILE A 41 10.53 -2.95 -16.64
C ILE A 41 10.12 -3.80 -15.42
N ALA A 42 9.05 -3.42 -14.72
CA ALA A 42 8.61 -4.05 -13.47
C ALA A 42 9.73 -4.06 -12.38
N GLY A 43 9.70 -5.03 -11.47
CA GLY A 43 10.75 -5.23 -10.47
C GLY A 43 10.59 -4.40 -9.18
N SER A 44 11.72 -4.11 -8.53
CA SER A 44 11.73 -3.62 -7.13
C SER A 44 11.11 -2.22 -6.95
N PRO A 45 10.13 -2.04 -6.04
CA PRO A 45 9.48 -0.76 -5.74
C PRO A 45 10.31 0.24 -4.91
N SER A 46 11.62 0.10 -4.91
CA SER A 46 12.49 0.97 -4.10
C SER A 46 12.32 2.46 -4.42
N PRO A 47 12.21 2.92 -5.69
CA PRO A 47 11.91 4.32 -6.01
C PRO A 47 10.62 4.86 -5.38
N GLU A 48 9.54 4.10 -5.47
CA GLU A 48 8.21 4.46 -4.97
C GLU A 48 8.24 4.61 -3.44
N VAL A 49 8.77 3.61 -2.74
CA VAL A 49 8.89 3.63 -1.28
C VAL A 49 9.85 4.73 -0.80
N ARG A 50 10.95 4.98 -1.52
CA ARG A 50 11.84 6.11 -1.21
C ARG A 50 11.14 7.46 -1.34
N CYS A 51 10.32 7.65 -2.37
CA CYS A 51 9.57 8.89 -2.58
C CYS A 51 8.58 9.12 -1.43
N LEU A 52 7.81 8.09 -1.06
CA LEU A 52 6.89 8.13 0.09
C LEU A 52 7.61 8.43 1.41
N ARG A 53 8.76 7.80 1.64
CA ARG A 53 9.60 8.02 2.82
C ARG A 53 10.14 9.46 2.87
N ALA A 54 10.69 9.96 1.77
CA ALA A 54 11.22 11.33 1.69
C ALA A 54 10.14 12.40 1.89
N ALA A 55 8.91 12.11 1.46
CA ALA A 55 7.76 12.97 1.66
C ALA A 55 7.20 12.96 3.10
N GLY A 56 7.72 12.10 3.99
CA GLY A 56 7.25 11.99 5.37
C GLY A 56 5.85 11.36 5.49
N LEU A 57 5.43 10.58 4.49
CA LEU A 57 4.08 10.00 4.43
C LEU A 57 3.96 8.67 5.19
N LEU A 58 5.06 8.04 5.61
CA LEU A 58 5.02 6.74 6.28
C LEU A 58 4.39 6.77 7.69
N PRO A 59 4.64 7.78 8.54
CA PRO A 59 3.98 7.88 9.84
C PRO A 59 2.61 8.58 9.79
N LEU A 60 1.94 8.64 8.63
CA LEU A 60 0.73 9.45 8.42
C LEU A 60 -0.41 9.10 9.40
N VAL A 61 -0.75 7.81 9.51
CA VAL A 61 -1.85 7.33 10.38
C VAL A 61 -1.38 7.03 11.80
N VAL A 62 -0.07 7.12 12.07
CA VAL A 62 0.46 6.90 13.42
C VAL A 62 -0.01 8.05 14.31
N PRO A 63 -0.65 7.78 15.47
CA PRO A 63 -1.15 8.84 16.34
C PRO A 63 -0.06 9.81 16.81
N LYS A 64 -0.43 11.09 16.98
CA LYS A 64 0.48 12.15 17.47
C LYS A 64 1.15 11.82 18.80
N ALA A 65 0.45 11.12 19.69
CA ALA A 65 0.98 10.68 20.98
C ALA A 65 2.19 9.72 20.87
N TYR A 66 2.38 9.10 19.69
CA TYR A 66 3.51 8.22 19.38
C TYR A 66 4.52 8.86 18.42
N GLY A 67 4.39 10.16 18.13
CA GLY A 67 5.30 10.91 17.26
C GLY A 67 4.91 10.92 15.77
N GLY A 68 3.78 10.32 15.41
CA GLY A 68 3.27 10.36 14.04
C GLY A 68 2.43 11.59 13.73
N THR A 69 1.83 11.57 12.55
CA THR A 69 1.01 12.69 12.05
C THR A 69 -0.42 12.67 12.60
N GLY A 70 -1.00 11.48 12.76
CA GLY A 70 -2.37 11.29 13.25
C GLY A 70 -3.44 11.76 12.27
N ALA A 71 -3.24 11.57 10.97
CA ALA A 71 -4.27 11.83 9.96
C ALA A 71 -5.43 10.83 10.09
N SER A 72 -6.61 11.26 9.69
CA SER A 72 -7.79 10.40 9.57
C SER A 72 -7.65 9.41 8.40
N TRP A 73 -8.43 8.33 8.44
CA TRP A 73 -8.49 7.38 7.33
C TRP A 73 -9.01 8.01 6.04
N SER A 74 -9.92 8.98 6.12
CA SER A 74 -10.42 9.72 4.94
C SER A 74 -9.29 10.49 4.26
N GLU A 75 -8.51 11.27 5.02
CA GLU A 75 -7.32 11.98 4.49
C GLU A 75 -6.30 11.01 3.90
N ALA A 76 -6.07 9.87 4.57
CA ALA A 76 -5.15 8.85 4.09
C ALA A 76 -5.63 8.24 2.75
N MET A 77 -6.92 7.97 2.60
CA MET A 77 -7.49 7.44 1.35
C MET A 77 -7.50 8.48 0.23
N ASP A 78 -7.62 9.77 0.53
CA ASP A 78 -7.46 10.84 -0.46
C ASP A 78 -6.06 10.83 -1.08
N ILE A 79 -5.03 10.61 -0.27
CA ILE A 79 -3.64 10.46 -0.74
C ILE A 79 -3.51 9.19 -1.60
N VAL A 80 -4.05 8.06 -1.15
CA VAL A 80 -4.01 6.79 -1.93
C VAL A 80 -4.69 6.98 -3.30
N LYS A 81 -5.87 7.63 -3.34
CA LYS A 81 -6.56 7.98 -4.59
C LYS A 81 -5.70 8.86 -5.48
N ALA A 82 -5.08 9.91 -4.93
CA ALA A 82 -4.22 10.83 -5.66
C ALA A 82 -3.00 10.13 -6.29
N LEU A 83 -2.36 9.23 -5.54
CA LEU A 83 -1.27 8.39 -6.06
C LEU A 83 -1.78 7.47 -7.17
N ALA A 84 -2.92 6.79 -6.96
CA ALA A 84 -3.48 5.82 -7.90
C ALA A 84 -3.87 6.41 -9.26
N LYS A 85 -4.16 7.73 -9.32
CA LYS A 85 -4.34 8.46 -10.59
C LYS A 85 -3.11 8.46 -11.49
N THR A 86 -1.93 8.29 -10.89
CA THR A 86 -0.66 8.34 -11.61
C THR A 86 0.05 6.99 -11.63
N ASP A 87 0.13 6.32 -10.47
CA ASP A 87 0.88 5.08 -10.28
C ASP A 87 0.10 4.15 -9.32
N SER A 88 -0.54 3.14 -9.90
CA SER A 88 -1.38 2.20 -9.16
C SER A 88 -0.58 1.29 -8.22
N SER A 89 0.68 1.01 -8.53
CA SER A 89 1.57 0.20 -7.68
C SER A 89 2.07 0.98 -6.48
N ALA A 90 2.46 2.24 -6.66
CA ALA A 90 2.80 3.12 -5.55
C ALA A 90 1.60 3.28 -4.59
N ALA A 91 0.39 3.45 -5.13
CA ALA A 91 -0.83 3.54 -4.34
C ALA A 91 -1.14 2.24 -3.58
N GLN A 92 -0.96 1.07 -4.22
CA GLN A 92 -1.16 -0.21 -3.56
C GLN A 92 -0.16 -0.43 -2.43
N LEU A 93 1.12 -0.16 -2.67
CA LEU A 93 2.16 -0.24 -1.65
C LEU A 93 1.86 0.67 -0.46
N TYR A 94 1.49 1.93 -0.73
CA TYR A 94 1.20 2.90 0.31
C TYR A 94 -0.06 2.56 1.10
N GLY A 95 -1.16 2.23 0.41
CA GLY A 95 -2.42 1.87 1.05
C GLY A 95 -2.29 0.64 1.96
N TYR A 96 -1.59 -0.41 1.51
CA TYR A 96 -1.31 -1.56 2.37
C TYR A 96 -0.36 -1.21 3.51
N HIS A 97 0.65 -0.38 3.30
CA HIS A 97 1.51 0.09 4.39
C HIS A 97 0.71 0.78 5.50
N LEU A 98 -0.21 1.68 5.15
CA LEU A 98 -1.09 2.36 6.12
C LEU A 98 -1.88 1.34 6.95
N LEU A 99 -2.54 0.39 6.29
CA LEU A 99 -3.30 -0.69 6.94
C LEU A 99 -2.43 -1.55 7.85
N LEU A 100 -1.24 -1.92 7.38
CA LEU A 100 -0.35 -2.82 8.11
C LEU A 100 0.28 -2.14 9.31
N SER A 101 0.60 -0.85 9.22
CA SER A 101 1.19 -0.08 10.33
C SER A 101 0.29 -0.02 11.58
N VAL A 102 -1.03 -0.19 11.42
CA VAL A 102 -2.00 -0.20 12.52
C VAL A 102 -2.32 -1.59 13.05
N VAL A 103 -1.87 -2.66 12.39
CA VAL A 103 -2.18 -4.04 12.80
C VAL A 103 -1.75 -4.30 14.25
N PRO A 104 -0.54 -3.91 14.73
CA PRO A 104 -0.19 -4.14 16.13
C PRO A 104 -1.12 -3.45 17.14
N HIS A 105 -1.77 -2.35 16.75
CA HIS A 105 -2.78 -1.68 17.58
C HIS A 105 -4.11 -2.43 17.60
N LEU A 106 -4.50 -2.98 16.45
CA LEU A 106 -5.73 -3.75 16.35
C LEU A 106 -5.61 -5.09 17.09
N ILE A 107 -4.44 -5.74 16.98
CA ILE A 107 -4.29 -7.16 17.30
C ILE A 107 -3.19 -7.51 18.30
N GLY A 108 -2.27 -6.59 18.56
CA GLY A 108 -1.16 -6.81 19.48
C GLY A 108 -1.48 -6.39 20.91
N THR A 109 -0.47 -6.46 21.77
CA THR A 109 -0.54 -5.91 23.13
C THR A 109 -0.39 -4.39 23.13
N ALA A 110 -0.71 -3.75 24.26
CA ALA A 110 -0.48 -2.31 24.44
C ALA A 110 1.01 -1.95 24.28
N GLU A 111 1.91 -2.81 24.76
CA GLU A 111 3.36 -2.63 24.63
C GLU A 111 3.80 -2.72 23.17
N GLN A 112 3.24 -3.67 22.40
CA GLN A 112 3.51 -3.78 20.96
C GLN A 112 3.00 -2.56 20.21
N THR A 113 1.79 -2.07 20.53
CA THR A 113 1.23 -0.85 19.97
C THR A 113 2.19 0.34 20.15
N VAL A 114 2.60 0.59 21.40
CA VAL A 114 3.51 1.71 21.74
C VAL A 114 4.85 1.55 21.03
N ARG A 115 5.43 0.34 21.07
CA ARG A 115 6.72 0.02 20.44
C ARG A 115 6.69 0.30 18.95
N TYR A 116 5.77 -0.33 18.21
CA TYR A 116 5.76 -0.27 16.76
C TYR A 116 5.34 1.10 16.21
N TYR A 117 4.42 1.79 16.87
CA TYR A 117 4.09 3.16 16.46
C TYR A 117 5.24 4.13 16.66
N ARG A 118 5.89 4.12 17.83
CA ARG A 118 7.06 5.00 18.07
C ARG A 118 8.21 4.68 17.14
N ASP A 119 8.49 3.40 16.92
CA ASP A 119 9.53 2.94 16.01
C ASP A 119 9.25 3.40 14.56
N THR A 120 8.00 3.29 14.11
CA THR A 120 7.59 3.75 12.77
C THR A 120 7.70 5.26 12.62
N ALA A 121 7.24 6.02 13.62
CA ALA A 121 7.33 7.47 13.62
C ALA A 121 8.78 7.98 13.63
N GLN A 122 9.64 7.35 14.44
CA GLN A 122 11.03 7.76 14.59
C GLN A 122 11.89 7.43 13.37
N HIS A 123 11.67 6.27 12.76
CA HIS A 123 12.55 5.74 11.71
C HIS A 123 11.93 5.78 10.30
N ASN A 124 10.70 6.27 10.16
CA ASN A 124 9.92 6.20 8.92
C ASN A 124 9.90 4.78 8.32
N HIS A 125 9.49 3.81 9.14
CA HIS A 125 9.42 2.42 8.70
C HIS A 125 8.28 2.19 7.71
N PHE A 126 8.60 1.55 6.58
CA PHE A 126 7.65 1.03 5.62
C PHE A 126 7.21 -0.37 6.06
N TRP A 127 5.89 -0.58 6.06
CA TRP A 127 5.27 -1.83 6.49
C TRP A 127 4.76 -2.58 5.27
N ALA A 128 5.04 -3.87 5.21
CA ALA A 128 4.60 -4.77 4.16
C ALA A 128 4.10 -6.10 4.75
N ASN A 129 3.63 -7.00 3.90
CA ASN A 129 3.01 -8.24 4.39
C ASN A 129 3.51 -9.49 3.66
N ALA A 130 3.42 -10.60 4.38
CA ALA A 130 3.47 -11.98 3.93
C ALA A 130 2.33 -12.74 4.64
N ILE A 131 1.08 -12.28 4.42
CA ILE A 131 -0.09 -12.78 5.16
C ILE A 131 -0.82 -13.87 4.39
N ASN A 132 -1.23 -13.59 3.13
CA ASN A 132 -2.17 -14.37 2.32
C ASN A 132 -2.79 -15.60 3.03
N THR A 133 -3.98 -15.40 3.61
CA THR A 133 -4.65 -16.41 4.45
C THR A 133 -5.08 -17.66 3.70
N ARG A 134 -5.06 -17.65 2.35
CA ARG A 134 -5.31 -18.84 1.52
C ARG A 134 -4.06 -19.69 1.30
N ASP A 135 -2.87 -19.16 1.61
CA ASP A 135 -1.62 -19.87 1.47
C ASP A 135 -1.14 -20.37 2.83
N LEU A 136 -1.36 -21.66 3.09
CA LEU A 136 -1.11 -22.28 4.39
C LEU A 136 0.27 -22.95 4.50
N ARG A 137 1.15 -22.78 3.49
CA ARG A 137 2.44 -23.47 3.38
C ARG A 137 3.54 -22.94 4.30
N LEU A 138 3.33 -21.79 4.95
CA LEU A 138 4.22 -21.27 5.98
C LEU A 138 3.76 -21.78 7.34
N THR A 139 4.60 -22.53 8.04
CA THR A 139 4.35 -23.03 9.39
C THR A 139 5.15 -22.25 10.42
N LEU A 140 4.66 -22.23 11.66
CA LEU A 140 5.34 -21.70 12.83
C LEU A 140 5.36 -22.76 13.92
N GLU A 141 6.55 -23.20 14.31
CA GLU A 141 6.75 -24.27 15.29
C GLU A 141 7.50 -23.73 16.52
N ALA A 142 7.22 -24.31 17.69
CA ALA A 142 7.93 -23.95 18.92
C ALA A 142 9.40 -24.39 18.82
N ASP A 143 10.31 -23.50 19.23
CA ASP A 143 11.75 -23.75 19.27
C ASP A 143 12.36 -23.06 20.50
N GLY A 144 12.63 -23.86 21.54
CA GLY A 144 13.16 -23.38 22.82
C GLY A 144 12.26 -22.34 23.47
N ASP A 145 12.79 -21.12 23.62
CA ASP A 145 12.10 -19.98 24.21
C ASP A 145 11.31 -19.13 23.20
N GLY A 146 11.21 -19.56 21.94
CA GLY A 146 10.42 -18.87 20.91
C GLY A 146 9.99 -19.79 19.79
N PHE A 147 10.11 -19.35 18.54
CA PHE A 147 9.57 -20.10 17.40
C PHE A 147 10.48 -20.09 16.17
N ARG A 148 10.23 -21.02 15.25
CA ARG A 148 10.79 -21.03 13.89
C ARG A 148 9.69 -21.05 12.84
N ALA A 149 9.81 -20.14 11.87
CA ALA A 149 8.96 -20.11 10.70
C ALA A 149 9.66 -20.77 9.50
N SER A 150 8.97 -21.72 8.88
CA SER A 150 9.50 -22.48 7.74
C SER A 150 8.46 -22.67 6.64
N GLY A 151 8.90 -22.53 5.39
CA GLY A 151 8.05 -22.76 4.21
C GLY A 151 8.01 -21.56 3.27
N VAL A 152 6.94 -21.44 2.50
CA VAL A 152 6.79 -20.41 1.47
C VAL A 152 5.49 -19.65 1.68
N LYS A 153 5.53 -18.34 1.43
CA LYS A 153 4.33 -17.49 1.39
C LYS A 153 4.26 -16.74 0.07
N THR A 154 3.10 -16.72 -0.56
CA THR A 154 2.80 -15.96 -1.79
C THR A 154 2.05 -14.65 -1.51
N PHE A 155 2.03 -13.76 -2.51
CA PHE A 155 1.37 -12.46 -2.46
C PHE A 155 1.97 -11.52 -1.40
N CYS A 156 3.29 -11.54 -1.26
CA CYS A 156 4.05 -10.78 -0.25
C CYS A 156 4.26 -9.31 -0.67
N THR A 157 3.16 -8.58 -0.89
CA THR A 157 3.15 -7.21 -1.44
C THR A 157 4.10 -6.28 -0.69
N GLY A 158 5.11 -5.77 -1.40
CA GLY A 158 6.09 -4.80 -0.89
C GLY A 158 7.14 -5.37 0.08
N ALA A 159 7.12 -6.67 0.39
CA ALA A 159 7.95 -7.26 1.43
C ALA A 159 9.46 -7.11 1.17
N VAL A 160 9.88 -7.11 -0.10
CA VAL A 160 11.30 -6.95 -0.50
C VAL A 160 11.90 -5.58 -0.18
N VAL A 161 11.08 -4.56 0.10
CA VAL A 161 11.52 -3.20 0.50
C VAL A 161 10.98 -2.77 1.86
N ALA A 162 10.44 -3.73 2.62
CA ALA A 162 9.88 -3.48 3.94
C ALA A 162 10.97 -3.13 4.95
N ASP A 163 10.62 -2.35 5.95
CA ASP A 163 11.38 -2.27 7.20
C ASP A 163 10.74 -3.21 8.26
N ARG A 164 9.42 -3.41 8.17
CA ARG A 164 8.65 -4.36 8.99
C ARG A 164 7.72 -5.18 8.09
N MET A 165 7.75 -6.50 8.27
CA MET A 165 6.91 -7.44 7.57
C MET A 165 5.94 -8.10 8.54
N ILE A 166 4.65 -7.99 8.28
CA ILE A 166 3.63 -8.75 8.99
C ILE A 166 3.45 -10.08 8.28
N CYS A 167 3.66 -11.16 9.00
CA CYS A 167 3.55 -12.52 8.51
C CYS A 167 2.35 -13.21 9.12
N ALA A 168 1.78 -14.18 8.41
CA ALA A 168 0.84 -15.12 8.98
C ALA A 168 1.25 -16.56 8.66
N ALA A 169 1.30 -17.42 9.67
CA ALA A 169 1.71 -18.81 9.54
C ALA A 169 0.72 -19.75 10.22
N THR A 170 0.60 -20.97 9.71
CA THR A 170 -0.14 -22.02 10.40
C THR A 170 0.66 -22.50 11.61
N GLN A 171 -0.02 -22.81 12.70
CA GLN A 171 0.61 -23.34 13.91
C GLN A 171 -0.20 -24.54 14.42
N PRO A 172 0.44 -25.67 14.76
CA PRO A 172 -0.26 -26.82 15.31
C PRO A 172 -1.13 -26.43 16.52
N GLY A 173 -2.36 -26.93 16.55
CA GLY A 173 -3.33 -26.65 17.62
C GLY A 173 -4.12 -25.34 17.47
N ASN A 174 -3.77 -24.48 16.49
CA ASN A 174 -4.52 -23.26 16.21
C ASN A 174 -5.42 -23.42 14.96
N PRO A 175 -6.72 -23.07 15.05
CA PRO A 175 -7.65 -23.17 13.92
C PRO A 175 -7.42 -22.09 12.85
N LEU A 176 -6.71 -21.01 13.20
CA LEU A 176 -6.40 -19.89 12.32
C LEU A 176 -4.89 -19.64 12.29
N PRO A 177 -4.37 -19.05 11.19
CA PRO A 177 -2.99 -18.57 11.15
C PRO A 177 -2.69 -17.57 12.27
N VAL A 178 -1.54 -17.73 12.89
CA VAL A 178 -0.99 -16.78 13.87
C VAL A 178 -0.22 -15.68 13.14
N MET A 179 -0.31 -14.45 13.65
CA MET A 179 0.37 -13.29 13.06
C MET A 179 1.57 -12.87 13.89
N PHE A 180 2.63 -12.44 13.20
CA PHE A 180 3.85 -11.96 13.84
C PHE A 180 4.53 -10.90 12.96
N VAL A 181 5.38 -10.08 13.57
CA VAL A 181 6.11 -9.02 12.89
C VAL A 181 7.60 -9.36 12.85
N LEU A 182 8.18 -9.36 11.65
CA LEU A 182 9.62 -9.51 11.46
C LEU A 182 10.25 -8.23 10.91
N PRO A 183 11.49 -7.91 11.29
CA PRO A 183 12.32 -7.05 10.45
C PRO A 183 12.64 -7.79 9.14
N SER A 184 12.69 -7.07 8.03
CA SER A 184 12.86 -7.64 6.69
C SER A 184 14.25 -8.26 6.44
N ASP A 185 15.24 -7.93 7.27
CA ASP A 185 16.60 -8.44 7.23
C ASP A 185 16.84 -9.66 8.15
N ARG A 186 15.77 -10.20 8.75
CA ARG A 186 15.85 -11.43 9.57
C ARG A 186 16.47 -12.56 8.74
N PRO A 187 17.54 -13.23 9.25
CA PRO A 187 18.16 -14.35 8.52
C PRO A 187 17.16 -15.47 8.19
N GLY A 188 17.33 -16.06 7.01
CA GLY A 188 16.47 -17.12 6.49
C GLY A 188 15.31 -16.63 5.61
N LEU A 189 15.18 -15.32 5.37
CA LEU A 189 14.22 -14.75 4.43
C LEU A 189 14.82 -14.61 3.02
N THR A 190 14.13 -15.16 2.03
CA THR A 190 14.53 -15.05 0.61
C THR A 190 13.34 -14.61 -0.24
N TYR A 191 13.48 -13.51 -0.97
CA TYR A 191 12.51 -13.13 -2.00
C TYR A 191 12.75 -13.92 -3.28
N ASN A 192 11.72 -14.55 -3.83
CA ASN A 192 11.88 -15.49 -4.95
C ASN A 192 11.85 -14.83 -6.34
N HIS A 193 11.67 -13.51 -6.42
CA HIS A 193 11.68 -12.75 -7.68
C HIS A 193 10.70 -13.26 -8.76
N ASP A 194 9.56 -13.79 -8.35
CA ASP A 194 8.56 -14.48 -9.17
C ASP A 194 7.29 -13.62 -9.42
N TRP A 195 7.40 -12.30 -9.31
CA TRP A 195 6.30 -11.37 -9.61
C TRP A 195 6.41 -10.80 -11.03
N ASP A 196 5.70 -11.44 -11.98
CA ASP A 196 5.49 -10.93 -13.33
C ASP A 196 4.01 -11.08 -13.72
N THR A 197 3.30 -9.96 -13.74
CA THR A 197 1.84 -9.91 -13.87
C THR A 197 1.39 -8.87 -14.90
N LEU A 198 0.12 -8.95 -15.32
CA LEU A 198 -0.47 -8.03 -16.31
C LEU A 198 -0.44 -6.57 -15.84
N GLY A 199 -0.68 -6.33 -14.55
CA GLY A 199 -0.71 -5.02 -13.91
C GLY A 199 -0.23 -5.13 -12.48
N GLN A 200 -0.18 -4.01 -11.77
CA GLN A 200 0.45 -3.94 -10.44
C GLN A 200 1.90 -4.46 -10.47
N ARG A 201 2.59 -4.22 -11.58
CA ARG A 201 3.89 -4.84 -11.92
C ARG A 201 5.01 -4.45 -10.96
N ARG A 202 4.84 -3.32 -10.27
CA ARG A 202 5.82 -2.73 -9.36
C ARG A 202 5.52 -3.00 -7.89
N THR A 203 4.47 -3.75 -7.54
CA THR A 203 4.16 -4.05 -6.13
C THR A 203 5.08 -5.08 -5.50
N ALA A 204 5.87 -5.80 -6.31
CA ALA A 204 6.72 -6.91 -5.88
C ALA A 204 5.98 -7.90 -4.97
N SER A 205 4.77 -8.29 -5.38
CA SER A 205 3.89 -9.20 -4.62
C SER A 205 4.22 -10.68 -4.84
N GLY A 206 5.49 -10.99 -5.11
CA GLY A 206 5.95 -12.36 -5.32
C GLY A 206 5.92 -13.18 -4.03
N SER A 207 6.59 -14.32 -4.06
CA SER A 207 6.72 -15.21 -2.91
C SER A 207 8.00 -14.97 -2.12
N PHE A 208 7.91 -15.29 -0.83
CA PHE A 208 9.05 -15.37 0.09
C PHE A 208 9.21 -16.78 0.61
N THR A 209 10.45 -17.24 0.64
CA THR A 209 10.86 -18.47 1.33
C THR A 209 11.38 -18.11 2.72
N PHE A 210 10.92 -18.87 3.71
CA PHE A 210 11.33 -18.81 5.11
C PHE A 210 12.09 -20.10 5.42
N GLU A 211 13.39 -19.99 5.66
CA GLU A 211 14.27 -21.09 6.00
C GLU A 211 14.61 -21.04 7.49
N SER A 212 13.82 -21.74 8.31
CA SER A 212 14.01 -21.83 9.77
C SER A 212 14.17 -20.47 10.46
N VAL A 213 13.38 -19.49 10.00
CA VAL A 213 13.44 -18.09 10.42
C VAL A 213 13.06 -17.99 11.88
N ARG A 214 13.96 -17.47 12.71
CA ARG A 214 13.70 -17.23 14.13
C ARG A 214 12.57 -16.21 14.29
N VAL A 215 11.62 -16.47 15.17
CA VAL A 215 10.57 -15.53 15.61
C VAL A 215 10.60 -15.47 17.13
N GLU A 216 10.75 -14.27 17.69
CA GLU A 216 10.79 -14.06 19.13
C GLU A 216 9.36 -14.03 19.72
N PRO A 217 9.14 -14.44 20.99
CA PRO A 217 7.82 -14.36 21.61
C PRO A 217 7.20 -12.97 21.57
N ALA A 218 8.02 -11.93 21.72
CA ALA A 218 7.58 -10.53 21.67
C ALA A 218 7.15 -10.05 20.27
N GLU A 219 7.43 -10.83 19.23
CA GLU A 219 7.07 -10.55 17.84
C GLU A 219 5.73 -11.17 17.44
N LEU A 220 5.24 -12.15 18.20
CA LEU A 220 3.92 -12.73 18.04
C LEU A 220 2.85 -11.72 18.46
N LEU A 221 1.94 -11.38 17.55
CA LEU A 221 0.92 -10.35 17.81
C LEU A 221 -0.31 -10.94 18.49
N GLY A 222 -0.51 -10.57 19.77
CA GLY A 222 -1.66 -10.98 20.58
C GLY A 222 -1.84 -12.49 20.72
N PRO A 223 -2.88 -12.97 21.44
CA PRO A 223 -3.34 -14.35 21.30
C PRO A 223 -3.96 -14.55 19.90
N PRO A 224 -4.08 -15.80 19.41
CA PRO A 224 -4.76 -16.10 18.15
C PRO A 224 -6.12 -15.39 18.04
N PRO A 225 -6.57 -14.97 16.84
CA PRO A 225 -7.79 -14.20 16.69
C PRO A 225 -9.00 -14.92 17.30
N ASN A 226 -9.73 -14.25 18.20
CA ASN A 226 -11.02 -14.76 18.67
C ASN A 226 -12.06 -14.61 17.54
N LEU A 227 -12.56 -15.73 17.03
CA LEU A 227 -13.58 -15.77 15.96
C LEU A 227 -14.89 -15.10 16.34
N GLU A 228 -15.18 -14.96 17.63
CA GLU A 228 -16.41 -14.33 18.13
C GLU A 228 -16.28 -12.81 18.27
N SER A 229 -15.09 -12.25 18.03
CA SER A 229 -14.86 -10.81 18.06
C SER A 229 -15.07 -10.17 16.69
N ALA A 230 -15.41 -8.88 16.64
CA ALA A 230 -15.52 -8.11 15.39
C ALA A 230 -14.17 -7.87 14.68
N PHE A 231 -13.09 -8.43 15.22
CA PHE A 231 -11.72 -8.17 14.80
C PHE A 231 -11.29 -8.81 13.48
N PRO A 232 -11.68 -10.07 13.15
CA PRO A 232 -11.34 -10.67 11.86
C PRO A 232 -11.88 -9.87 10.67
N THR A 233 -12.90 -9.03 10.89
CA THR A 233 -13.46 -8.18 9.83
C THR A 233 -12.68 -6.88 9.66
N GLY A 234 -11.99 -6.35 10.68
CA GLY A 234 -11.31 -5.05 10.62
C GLY A 234 -10.23 -4.96 9.54
N LEU A 235 -9.36 -5.97 9.44
CA LEU A 235 -8.34 -6.03 8.37
C LEU A 235 -8.97 -6.23 6.99
N GLY A 236 -10.04 -7.01 6.90
CA GLY A 236 -10.79 -7.21 5.67
C GLY A 236 -11.45 -5.92 5.18
N ILE A 237 -12.12 -5.20 6.07
CA ILE A 237 -12.77 -3.91 5.81
C ILE A 237 -11.74 -2.87 5.40
N GLY A 238 -10.63 -2.76 6.14
CA GLY A 238 -9.53 -1.85 5.80
C GLY A 238 -8.91 -2.17 4.43
N GLY A 239 -8.72 -3.46 4.12
CA GLY A 239 -8.26 -3.90 2.80
C GLY A 239 -9.23 -3.53 1.67
N MET A 240 -10.54 -3.70 1.88
CA MET A 240 -11.55 -3.30 0.90
C MET A 240 -11.58 -1.77 0.71
N LEU A 241 -11.45 -1.00 1.78
CA LEU A 241 -11.38 0.47 1.71
C LEU A 241 -10.18 0.93 0.87
N VAL A 242 -9.00 0.40 1.16
CA VAL A 242 -7.77 0.66 0.40
C VAL A 242 -7.95 0.28 -1.07
N GLN A 243 -8.52 -0.89 -1.34
CA GLN A 243 -8.70 -1.38 -2.69
C GLN A 243 -9.67 -0.52 -3.50
N SER A 244 -10.78 -0.08 -2.89
CA SER A 244 -11.74 0.84 -3.51
C SER A 244 -11.11 2.19 -3.82
N ALA A 245 -10.29 2.74 -2.92
CA ALA A 245 -9.54 3.98 -3.15
C ALA A 245 -8.59 3.86 -4.35
N ILE A 246 -7.87 2.74 -4.46
CA ILE A 246 -6.98 2.47 -5.60
C ILE A 246 -7.77 2.40 -6.91
N PHE A 247 -8.88 1.63 -6.95
CA PHE A 247 -9.68 1.50 -8.17
C PHE A 247 -10.31 2.82 -8.61
N GLN A 248 -10.82 3.60 -7.67
CA GLN A 248 -11.33 4.93 -7.96
C GLN A 248 -10.23 5.83 -8.54
N GLY A 249 -9.05 5.88 -7.92
CA GLY A 249 -7.94 6.69 -8.41
C GLY A 249 -7.49 6.28 -9.82
N ILE A 250 -7.41 4.97 -10.10
CA ILE A 250 -7.12 4.44 -11.45
C ILE A 250 -8.18 4.91 -12.45
N ALA A 251 -9.46 4.83 -12.10
CA ALA A 251 -10.55 5.24 -12.99
C ALA A 251 -10.51 6.76 -13.28
N GLU A 252 -10.26 7.58 -12.26
CA GLU A 252 -10.08 9.03 -12.40
C GLU A 252 -8.86 9.36 -13.29
N GLY A 253 -7.74 8.68 -13.06
CA GLY A 253 -6.50 8.87 -13.85
C GLY A 253 -6.67 8.46 -15.31
N ALA A 254 -7.29 7.30 -15.55
CA ALA A 254 -7.54 6.79 -16.90
C ALA A 254 -8.50 7.69 -17.68
N LEU A 255 -9.57 8.18 -17.05
CA LEU A 255 -10.52 9.10 -17.69
C LEU A 255 -9.84 10.43 -18.05
N ALA A 256 -9.03 10.98 -17.15
CA ALA A 256 -8.29 12.22 -17.41
C ALA A 256 -7.26 12.05 -18.54
N ALA A 257 -6.53 10.93 -18.56
CA ALA A 257 -5.56 10.62 -19.61
C ALA A 257 -6.24 10.45 -20.98
N ALA A 258 -7.36 9.73 -21.02
CA ALA A 258 -8.16 9.56 -22.23
C ALA A 258 -8.66 10.92 -22.75
N GLN A 259 -9.24 11.76 -21.88
CA GLN A 259 -9.72 13.09 -22.25
C GLN A 259 -8.60 13.96 -22.83
N ALA A 260 -7.42 13.96 -22.20
CA ALA A 260 -6.26 14.71 -22.69
C ALA A 260 -5.82 14.21 -24.08
N TYR A 261 -5.77 12.90 -24.28
CA TYR A 261 -5.44 12.29 -25.58
C TYR A 261 -6.48 12.65 -26.66
N THR A 262 -7.77 12.51 -26.36
CA THR A 262 -8.84 12.85 -27.32
C THR A 262 -8.79 14.32 -27.75
N ARG A 263 -8.49 15.24 -26.82
CA ARG A 263 -8.44 16.67 -27.10
C ARG A 263 -7.20 17.11 -27.89
N THR A 264 -6.09 16.36 -27.79
CA THR A 264 -4.79 16.85 -28.29
C THR A 264 -4.17 15.97 -29.37
N GLN A 265 -4.53 14.70 -29.46
CA GLN A 265 -3.90 13.71 -30.35
C GLN A 265 -4.89 12.98 -31.26
N ALA A 266 -6.11 12.71 -30.79
CA ALA A 266 -7.08 11.96 -31.58
C ALA A 266 -7.53 12.74 -32.82
N ARG A 267 -7.73 12.00 -33.91
CA ARG A 267 -8.24 12.54 -35.18
C ARG A 267 -9.70 12.18 -35.33
N PRO A 268 -10.55 13.10 -35.86
CA PRO A 268 -11.92 12.76 -36.18
C PRO A 268 -11.93 11.64 -37.23
N TRP A 269 -12.96 10.79 -37.17
CA TRP A 269 -13.17 9.80 -38.21
C TRP A 269 -13.57 10.50 -39.51
N GLU A 270 -13.06 10.04 -40.66
CA GLU A 270 -13.18 10.74 -41.94
C GLU A 270 -14.63 11.05 -42.34
N THR A 271 -15.56 10.18 -41.94
CA THR A 271 -16.99 10.31 -42.26
C THR A 271 -17.83 10.87 -41.12
N ALA A 272 -17.23 11.31 -40.01
CA ALA A 272 -17.97 11.77 -38.82
C ALA A 272 -18.52 13.20 -38.94
N ALA A 273 -18.13 13.95 -39.97
CA ALA A 273 -18.58 15.33 -40.21
C ALA A 273 -18.36 16.30 -39.02
N VAL A 274 -17.26 16.13 -38.30
CA VAL A 274 -16.81 16.98 -37.19
C VAL A 274 -15.39 17.48 -37.43
N GLU A 275 -15.04 18.67 -36.91
CA GLU A 275 -13.71 19.26 -37.09
C GLU A 275 -12.67 18.59 -36.18
N THR A 276 -13.09 18.17 -34.98
CA THR A 276 -12.21 17.51 -34.01
C THR A 276 -12.82 16.21 -33.48
N ALA A 277 -11.97 15.26 -33.06
CA ALA A 277 -12.44 14.05 -32.40
C ALA A 277 -13.24 14.33 -31.12
N ALA A 278 -12.98 15.46 -30.45
CA ALA A 278 -13.68 15.84 -29.22
C ALA A 278 -15.16 16.22 -29.45
N GLU A 279 -15.55 16.51 -30.69
CA GLU A 279 -16.93 16.85 -31.07
C GLU A 279 -17.73 15.64 -31.57
N ASP A 280 -17.08 14.48 -31.74
CA ASP A 280 -17.75 13.26 -32.17
C ASP A 280 -18.84 12.85 -31.16
N PRO A 281 -20.11 12.69 -31.59
CA PRO A 281 -21.22 12.43 -30.68
C PRO A 281 -21.13 11.07 -29.97
N TYR A 282 -20.46 10.08 -30.56
CA TYR A 282 -20.24 8.78 -29.92
C TYR A 282 -19.16 8.88 -28.84
N LEU A 283 -18.09 9.63 -29.09
CA LEU A 283 -17.07 9.90 -28.08
C LEU A 283 -17.64 10.73 -26.92
N LEU A 284 -18.41 11.77 -27.20
CA LEU A 284 -19.09 12.57 -26.17
C LEU A 284 -20.01 11.71 -25.31
N ARG A 285 -20.85 10.87 -25.93
CA ARG A 285 -21.70 9.92 -25.22
C ARG A 285 -20.88 8.98 -24.34
N ARG A 286 -19.81 8.40 -24.89
CA ARG A 286 -18.98 7.44 -24.15
C ARG A 286 -18.30 8.08 -22.95
N TYR A 287 -17.77 9.29 -23.09
CA TYR A 287 -17.22 10.05 -21.96
C TYR A 287 -18.28 10.38 -20.92
N GLY A 288 -19.50 10.75 -21.33
CA GLY A 288 -20.63 11.00 -20.44
C GLY A 288 -21.03 9.76 -19.62
N GLU A 289 -21.11 8.59 -20.26
CA GLU A 289 -21.41 7.31 -19.60
C GLU A 289 -20.33 6.94 -18.56
N LEU A 290 -19.05 7.02 -18.92
CA LEU A 290 -17.93 6.72 -18.03
C LEU A 290 -17.87 7.70 -16.85
N TRP A 291 -18.06 8.99 -17.13
CA TRP A 291 -18.08 10.03 -16.10
C TRP A 291 -19.23 9.83 -15.12
N ALA A 292 -20.44 9.56 -15.59
CA ALA A 292 -21.61 9.35 -14.73
C ALA A 292 -21.42 8.13 -13.80
N GLN A 293 -20.90 7.01 -14.32
CA GLN A 293 -20.58 5.84 -13.50
C GLN A 293 -19.52 6.16 -12.45
N LEU A 294 -18.47 6.90 -12.84
CA LEU A 294 -17.42 7.31 -11.93
C LEU A 294 -17.93 8.24 -10.82
N GLN A 295 -18.79 9.22 -11.14
CA GLN A 295 -19.41 10.08 -10.12
C GLN A 295 -20.25 9.27 -9.12
N GLY A 296 -20.98 8.25 -9.59
CA GLY A 296 -21.70 7.32 -8.73
C GLY A 296 -20.75 6.57 -7.77
N ALA A 297 -19.62 6.08 -8.28
CA ALA A 297 -18.62 5.41 -7.45
C ALA A 297 -17.97 6.36 -6.42
N ILE A 298 -17.62 7.59 -6.83
CA ILE A 298 -17.06 8.63 -5.97
C ILE A 298 -18.02 8.97 -4.82
N ALA A 299 -19.32 9.10 -5.11
CA ALA A 299 -20.32 9.42 -4.08
C ALA A 299 -20.43 8.31 -3.01
N LEU A 300 -20.20 7.05 -3.38
CA LEU A 300 -20.24 5.91 -2.45
C LEU A 300 -19.00 5.79 -1.57
N THR A 301 -17.87 6.37 -1.97
CA THR A 301 -16.58 6.27 -1.26
C THR A 301 -16.20 7.54 -0.50
N GLN A 302 -16.97 8.62 -0.64
CA GLN A 302 -16.80 9.88 0.09
C GLN A 302 -17.58 9.93 1.42
N GLY A 303 -18.40 8.91 1.71
CA GLY A 303 -19.21 8.79 2.93
C GLY A 303 -18.46 8.23 4.14
#